data_AF-D9I7A3-F1
#
_entry.id   AF-D9I7A3-F1
#
_cell.length_a   1.000
_cell.length_b   1.000
_cell.length_c   1.000
_cell.angle_alpha   90.00
_cell.angle_beta   90.00
_cell.angle_gamma   90.00
#
_symmetry.space_group_name_H-M   'P 1'
#
loop_
_entity.id
_entity.type
_entity.pdbx_description
1 polymer ?
#
loop_
_entity_poly.entity_id
_entity_poly.type
_entity_poly.pdbx_seq_one_letter_code
_entity_poly.pdbx_strand_id
1 'polypeptide(L)'
;VNVKETGKTIMVDYSDMKALKLTEVGVARYLHDGGWDSTKRYFMVAANQSNKIGVIDSKTDTVAAVVDVGKIPHPGRGANFKHPKYGPIWSTGHLGDETVSLIGTDPVKNKQHAFKVVQTLKGQGGGSLFLKTHPKSGDGGGAGGAPP
;
A
#
# COMPACT_ATOMS: atom_id res chain seq x y z
N VAL A 1 -5.41 -8.55 -12.58
CA VAL A 1 -6.03 -7.44 -13.33
C VAL A 1 -6.91 -6.63 -12.39
N ASN A 2 -6.82 -5.30 -12.36
CA ASN A 2 -7.73 -4.46 -11.58
C ASN A 2 -8.88 -3.99 -12.48
N VAL A 3 -10.12 -4.21 -12.05
CA VAL A 3 -11.32 -3.75 -12.74
C VAL A 3 -11.88 -2.57 -11.94
N LYS A 4 -11.50 -1.36 -12.37
CA LYS A 4 -11.61 -0.11 -11.62
C LYS A 4 -13.02 0.19 -11.13
N GLU A 5 -14.00 0.18 -12.02
CA GLU A 5 -15.37 0.63 -11.76
C GLU A 5 -16.11 -0.34 -10.83
N THR A 6 -15.81 -1.64 -10.93
CA THR A 6 -16.46 -2.70 -10.14
C THR A 6 -15.76 -2.95 -8.80
N GLY A 7 -14.55 -2.43 -8.60
CA GLY A 7 -13.79 -2.61 -7.37
C GLY A 7 -13.25 -4.04 -7.20
N LYS A 8 -13.11 -4.76 -8.30
CA LYS A 8 -12.64 -6.15 -8.32
C LYS A 8 -11.18 -6.23 -8.71
N THR A 9 -10.41 -7.01 -7.96
CA THR A 9 -9.11 -7.51 -8.42
C THR A 9 -9.27 -8.94 -8.86
N ILE A 10 -8.76 -9.26 -10.05
CA ILE A 10 -8.79 -10.59 -10.64
C ILE A 10 -7.39 -11.18 -10.57
N MET A 11 -7.26 -12.26 -9.80
CA MET A 11 -6.09 -13.14 -9.84
C MET A 11 -6.26 -14.09 -11.02
N VAL A 12 -5.29 -14.11 -11.93
CA VAL A 12 -5.34 -14.92 -13.15
C VAL A 12 -4.23 -15.95 -13.06
N ASP A 13 -4.62 -17.22 -12.99
CA ASP A 13 -3.68 -18.34 -13.13
C ASP A 13 -3.43 -18.60 -14.61
N TYR A 14 -2.19 -18.43 -15.01
CA TYR A 14 -1.71 -18.57 -16.38
C TYR A 14 -0.88 -19.86 -16.57
N SER A 15 -0.94 -20.83 -15.64
CA SER A 15 -0.26 -22.12 -15.81
C SER A 15 -0.78 -22.91 -17.02
N ASP A 16 -2.06 -22.72 -17.37
CA ASP A 16 -2.67 -23.25 -18.58
C ASP A 16 -3.45 -22.15 -19.32
N MET A 17 -2.87 -21.65 -20.40
CA MET A 17 -3.45 -20.61 -21.24
C MET A 17 -4.70 -21.06 -22.02
N LYS A 18 -4.97 -22.37 -22.10
CA LYS A 18 -6.17 -22.92 -22.75
C LYS A 18 -7.34 -23.06 -21.78
N ALA A 19 -7.05 -23.14 -20.47
CA ALA A 19 -8.03 -23.32 -19.41
C ALA A 19 -7.71 -22.38 -18.22
N LEU A 20 -7.82 -21.07 -18.46
CA LEU A 20 -7.54 -20.06 -17.44
C LEU A 20 -8.42 -20.24 -16.21
N LYS A 21 -7.80 -20.22 -15.03
CA LYS A 21 -8.50 -20.13 -13.75
C LYS A 21 -8.44 -18.69 -13.24
N LEU A 22 -9.59 -18.15 -12.87
CA LEU A 22 -9.74 -16.77 -12.40
C LEU A 22 -10.33 -16.77 -11.00
N THR A 23 -9.74 -15.98 -10.11
CA THR A 23 -10.33 -15.66 -8.79
C THR A 23 -10.61 -14.17 -8.73
N GLU A 24 -11.87 -13.80 -8.54
CA GLU A 24 -12.27 -12.41 -8.35
C GLU A 24 -12.39 -12.09 -6.86
N VAL A 25 -11.69 -11.04 -6.41
CA VAL A 25 -11.79 -10.52 -5.06
C VAL A 25 -12.29 -9.08 -5.08
N GLY A 26 -13.34 -8.80 -4.29
CA GLY A 26 -13.91 -7.46 -4.16
C GLY A 26 -13.29 -6.70 -3.00
N VAL A 27 -12.73 -5.52 -3.25
CA VAL A 27 -12.12 -4.67 -2.24
C VAL A 27 -12.98 -3.43 -1.98
N ALA A 28 -13.01 -2.52 -2.96
CA ALA A 28 -13.75 -1.27 -2.95
C ALA A 28 -13.72 -0.69 -4.37
N ARG A 29 -14.76 0.05 -4.76
CA ARG A 29 -14.84 0.68 -6.09
C ARG A 29 -13.72 1.70 -6.29
N TYR A 30 -13.38 1.90 -7.56
CA TYR A 30 -12.35 2.81 -8.05
C TYR A 30 -10.92 2.35 -7.74
N LEU A 31 -10.65 1.07 -7.98
CA LEU A 31 -9.29 0.55 -7.94
C LEU A 31 -8.42 1.26 -8.97
N HIS A 32 -7.24 1.69 -8.55
CA HIS A 32 -6.33 2.47 -9.36
C HIS A 32 -4.96 1.77 -9.43
N ASP A 33 -3.98 2.30 -8.72
CA ASP A 33 -2.61 1.85 -8.63
C ASP A 33 -2.35 1.09 -7.32
N GLY A 34 -1.21 0.43 -7.25
CA GLY A 34 -0.86 -0.43 -6.13
C GLY A 34 0.50 -1.10 -6.30
N GLY A 35 0.97 -1.71 -5.23
CA GLY A 35 2.25 -2.40 -5.22
C GLY A 35 2.35 -3.45 -4.14
N TRP A 36 3.37 -4.28 -4.27
CA TRP A 36 3.65 -5.32 -3.31
C TRP A 36 4.23 -4.75 -2.02
N ASP A 37 3.88 -5.37 -0.91
CA ASP A 37 4.61 -5.26 0.34
C ASP A 37 6.08 -5.71 0.17
N SER A 38 6.89 -5.56 1.22
CA SER A 38 8.30 -5.93 1.21
C SER A 38 8.53 -7.43 1.00
N THR A 39 7.59 -8.29 1.42
CA THR A 39 7.67 -9.75 1.29
C THR A 39 7.16 -10.30 -0.04
N LYS A 40 6.53 -9.46 -0.87
CA LYS A 40 5.90 -9.85 -2.15
C LYS A 40 4.74 -10.83 -1.98
N ARG A 41 4.05 -10.77 -0.85
CA ARG A 41 2.85 -11.60 -0.57
C ARG A 41 1.57 -10.78 -0.60
N TYR A 42 1.59 -9.57 -0.05
CA TYR A 42 0.40 -8.74 0.04
C TYR A 42 0.44 -7.69 -1.05
N PHE A 43 -0.57 -7.68 -1.91
CA PHE A 43 -0.76 -6.62 -2.89
C PHE A 43 -1.60 -5.50 -2.27
N MET A 44 -0.98 -4.33 -2.13
CA MET A 44 -1.57 -3.11 -1.58
C MET A 44 -2.13 -2.29 -2.74
N VAL A 45 -3.45 -2.13 -2.84
CA VAL A 45 -4.12 -1.47 -3.97
C VAL A 45 -4.98 -0.29 -3.51
N ALA A 46 -4.83 0.87 -4.13
CA ALA A 46 -5.63 2.04 -3.83
C ALA A 46 -7.01 1.97 -4.49
N ALA A 47 -8.05 2.13 -3.67
CA ALA A 47 -9.41 2.45 -4.10
C ALA A 47 -9.61 3.97 -3.91
N ASN A 48 -9.08 4.75 -4.85
CA ASN A 48 -8.73 6.15 -4.60
C ASN A 48 -9.94 7.05 -4.26
N GLN A 49 -11.01 7.00 -5.04
CA GLN A 49 -12.24 7.75 -4.78
C GLN A 49 -13.02 7.24 -3.56
N SER A 50 -12.59 6.11 -2.97
CA SER A 50 -13.16 5.55 -1.75
C SER A 50 -12.29 5.83 -0.51
N ASN A 51 -11.14 6.53 -0.65
CA ASN A 51 -10.17 6.80 0.42
C ASN A 51 -9.68 5.54 1.16
N LYS A 52 -9.52 4.43 0.43
CA LYS A 52 -9.19 3.12 0.99
C LYS A 52 -8.01 2.48 0.28
N ILE A 53 -7.27 1.65 1.02
CA ILE A 53 -6.29 0.70 0.50
C ILE A 53 -6.80 -0.72 0.74
N GLY A 54 -6.95 -1.50 -0.33
CA GLY A 54 -7.15 -2.94 -0.26
C GLY A 54 -5.86 -3.68 -0.02
N VAL A 55 -5.93 -4.75 0.77
CA VAL A 55 -4.83 -5.69 1.00
C VAL A 55 -5.27 -7.06 0.49
N ILE A 56 -4.61 -7.55 -0.55
CA ILE A 56 -4.90 -8.86 -1.14
C ILE A 56 -3.76 -9.82 -0.80
N ASP A 57 -4.06 -10.96 -0.18
CA ASP A 57 -3.10 -12.02 0.08
C ASP A 57 -2.98 -12.90 -1.16
N SER A 58 -1.89 -12.74 -1.93
CA SER A 58 -1.67 -13.52 -3.16
C SER A 58 -1.40 -14.99 -2.91
N LYS A 59 -1.13 -15.40 -1.67
CA LYS A 59 -0.94 -16.81 -1.32
C LYS A 59 -2.27 -17.54 -1.18
N THR A 60 -3.31 -16.84 -0.75
CA THR A 60 -4.63 -17.45 -0.47
C THR A 60 -5.72 -16.95 -1.42
N ASP A 61 -5.41 -16.01 -2.30
CA ASP A 61 -6.34 -15.35 -3.21
C ASP A 61 -7.55 -14.72 -2.48
N THR A 62 -7.30 -14.09 -1.33
CA THR A 62 -8.35 -13.44 -0.51
C THR A 62 -8.02 -11.99 -0.17
N VAL A 63 -9.05 -11.22 0.22
CA VAL A 63 -8.87 -9.89 0.82
C VAL A 63 -8.48 -10.07 2.29
N ALA A 64 -7.27 -9.66 2.63
CA ALA A 64 -6.78 -9.69 4.01
C ALA A 64 -7.32 -8.51 4.84
N ALA A 65 -7.50 -7.34 4.21
CA ALA A 65 -8.01 -6.15 4.86
C ALA A 65 -8.45 -5.08 3.85
N VAL A 66 -9.26 -4.13 4.34
CA VAL A 66 -9.53 -2.85 3.68
C VAL A 66 -9.23 -1.75 4.69
N VAL A 67 -8.30 -0.87 4.36
CA VAL A 67 -7.71 0.11 5.29
C VAL A 67 -8.12 1.51 4.88
N ASP A 68 -8.73 2.26 5.78
CA ASP A 68 -9.03 3.68 5.59
C ASP A 68 -7.76 4.54 5.66
N VAL A 69 -7.64 5.49 4.73
CA VAL A 69 -6.50 6.42 4.62
C VAL A 69 -6.99 7.84 4.31
N GLY A 70 -6.06 8.75 4.02
CA GLY A 70 -6.36 10.12 3.60
C GLY A 70 -7.06 10.20 2.24
N LYS A 71 -7.26 11.42 1.76
CA LYS A 71 -8.14 11.73 0.63
C LYS A 71 -7.46 11.44 -0.72
N ILE A 72 -8.06 10.57 -1.53
CA ILE A 72 -7.55 10.18 -2.86
C ILE A 72 -6.10 9.64 -2.76
N PRO A 73 -5.88 8.46 -2.15
CA PRO A 73 -4.56 7.84 -2.11
C PRO A 73 -4.05 7.57 -3.52
N HIS A 74 -2.78 7.89 -3.76
CA HIS A 74 -2.11 7.72 -5.05
C HIS A 74 -0.67 7.21 -4.84
N PRO A 75 -0.49 5.92 -4.53
CA PRO A 75 0.81 5.37 -4.14
C PRO A 75 1.83 5.21 -5.28
N GLY A 76 1.40 5.14 -6.53
CA GLY A 76 2.14 4.41 -7.56
C GLY A 76 2.31 2.95 -7.14
N ARG A 77 3.54 2.52 -6.87
CA ARG A 77 3.85 1.20 -6.26
C ARG A 77 3.93 1.26 -4.72
N GLY A 78 3.86 2.46 -4.16
CA GLY A 78 4.16 2.76 -2.77
C GLY A 78 5.64 2.59 -2.42
N ALA A 79 5.95 2.85 -1.15
CA ALA A 79 7.30 2.71 -0.61
C ALA A 79 7.31 1.75 0.59
N ASN A 80 8.25 0.82 0.59
CA ASN A 80 8.40 -0.19 1.64
C ASN A 80 9.66 0.08 2.46
N PHE A 81 9.54 0.18 3.78
CA PHE A 81 10.69 0.28 4.68
C PHE A 81 10.37 -0.33 6.06
N LYS A 82 11.37 -0.45 6.92
CA LYS A 82 11.19 -0.94 8.29
C LYS A 82 11.11 0.25 9.23
N HIS A 83 9.94 0.49 9.81
CA HIS A 83 9.77 1.50 10.83
C HIS A 83 10.41 1.03 12.16
N PRO A 84 11.19 1.88 12.87
CA PRO A 84 11.86 1.49 14.12
C PRO A 84 10.90 0.94 15.18
N LYS A 85 9.70 1.52 15.28
CA LYS A 85 8.68 1.14 16.28
C LYS A 85 7.65 0.11 15.78
N TYR A 86 7.31 0.13 14.50
CA TYR A 86 6.13 -0.60 13.98
C TYR A 86 6.51 -1.80 13.08
N GLY A 87 7.80 -2.01 12.83
CA GLY A 87 8.27 -3.08 11.96
C GLY A 87 8.07 -2.76 10.47
N PRO A 88 7.92 -3.77 9.61
CA PRO A 88 7.70 -3.58 8.18
C PRO A 88 6.41 -2.78 7.89
N ILE A 89 6.54 -1.75 7.06
CA ILE A 89 5.41 -0.93 6.63
C ILE A 89 5.47 -0.66 5.12
N TRP A 90 4.31 -0.36 4.55
CA TRP A 90 4.12 0.16 3.19
C TRP A 90 3.45 1.54 3.28
N SER A 91 3.87 2.49 2.45
CA SER A 91 3.37 3.86 2.50
C SER A 91 2.76 4.38 1.20
N THR A 92 1.77 5.26 1.36
CA THR A 92 1.09 5.97 0.27
C THR A 92 0.98 7.46 0.56
N GLY A 93 1.18 8.28 -0.47
CA GLY A 93 0.82 9.69 -0.48
C GLY A 93 -0.61 9.88 -0.95
N HIS A 94 -1.08 11.11 -0.90
CA HIS A 94 -2.45 11.47 -1.25
C HIS A 94 -2.48 12.67 -2.20
N LEU A 95 -3.41 12.63 -3.15
CA LEU A 95 -3.67 13.75 -4.05
C LEU A 95 -4.59 14.78 -3.39
N GLY A 96 -5.57 14.32 -2.61
CA GLY A 96 -6.62 15.15 -2.05
C GLY A 96 -6.27 15.83 -0.72
N ASP A 97 -5.14 15.48 -0.10
CA ASP A 97 -4.59 16.13 1.09
C ASP A 97 -3.08 15.96 1.19
N GLU A 98 -2.48 16.60 2.19
CA GLU A 98 -1.03 16.65 2.42
C GLU A 98 -0.46 15.45 3.19
N THR A 99 -1.25 14.40 3.43
CA THR A 99 -0.84 13.34 4.35
C THR A 99 -0.05 12.24 3.63
N VAL A 100 0.72 11.47 4.41
CA VAL A 100 1.34 10.20 3.98
C VAL A 100 0.98 9.14 5.02
N SER A 101 0.25 8.11 4.59
CA SER A 101 -0.19 7.02 5.46
C SER A 101 0.86 5.91 5.48
N LEU A 102 1.27 5.47 6.66
CA LEU A 102 2.13 4.30 6.87
C LEU A 102 1.27 3.14 7.37
N ILE A 103 1.24 2.03 6.61
CA ILE A 103 0.43 0.85 6.91
C ILE A 103 1.34 -0.31 7.30
N GLY A 104 1.07 -0.96 8.43
CA GLY A 104 1.82 -2.15 8.85
C GLY A 104 1.55 -3.35 7.94
N THR A 105 2.57 -4.12 7.57
CA THR A 105 2.45 -5.22 6.59
C THR A 105 2.90 -6.59 7.10
N ASP A 106 3.16 -6.73 8.40
CA ASP A 106 3.63 -7.99 9.00
C ASP A 106 2.61 -8.61 9.99
N PRO A 107 1.66 -9.43 9.50
CA PRO A 107 0.69 -10.14 10.33
C PRO A 107 1.26 -11.34 11.08
N VAL A 108 2.56 -11.65 10.96
CA VAL A 108 3.18 -12.79 11.66
C VAL A 108 3.85 -12.30 12.94
N LYS A 109 4.78 -11.34 12.83
CA LYS A 109 5.57 -10.87 13.99
C LYS A 109 5.04 -9.56 14.58
N ASN A 110 4.30 -8.76 13.81
CA ASN A 110 3.77 -7.45 14.23
C ASN A 110 2.23 -7.40 14.12
N LYS A 111 1.56 -8.46 14.58
CA LYS A 111 0.10 -8.69 14.48
C LYS A 111 -0.76 -7.49 14.88
N GLN A 112 -0.35 -6.78 15.93
CA GLN A 112 -1.07 -5.63 16.47
C GLN A 112 -1.13 -4.45 15.48
N HIS A 113 -0.16 -4.35 14.57
CA HIS A 113 0.02 -3.28 13.58
C HIS A 113 -0.37 -3.67 12.17
N ALA A 114 -0.50 -4.97 11.89
CA ALA A 114 -0.78 -5.48 10.56
C ALA A 114 -2.09 -4.92 10.02
N PHE A 115 -2.00 -4.38 8.80
CA PHE A 115 -3.10 -3.82 8.01
C PHE A 115 -3.86 -2.69 8.71
N LYS A 116 -3.13 -1.88 9.48
CA LYS A 116 -3.63 -0.64 10.08
C LYS A 116 -2.72 0.51 9.69
N VAL A 117 -3.28 1.70 9.57
CA VAL A 117 -2.48 2.92 9.55
C VAL A 117 -1.84 3.06 10.93
N VAL A 118 -0.51 2.92 10.99
CA VAL A 118 0.26 3.00 12.25
C VAL A 118 0.78 4.40 12.52
N GLN A 119 0.88 5.22 11.47
CA GLN A 119 1.30 6.60 11.55
C GLN A 119 0.88 7.34 10.29
N THR A 120 0.52 8.62 10.47
CA THR A 120 0.27 9.56 9.39
C THR A 120 1.31 10.66 9.48
N LEU A 121 2.05 10.89 8.40
CA LEU A 121 3.01 11.99 8.26
C LEU A 121 2.35 13.14 7.49
N LYS A 122 2.87 14.35 7.66
CA LYS A 122 2.50 15.52 6.86
C LYS A 122 3.61 15.81 5.84
N GLY A 123 3.25 15.82 4.57
CA GLY A 123 4.08 16.24 3.45
C GLY A 123 4.05 17.76 3.26
N GLN A 124 4.57 18.22 2.12
CA GLN A 124 4.64 19.65 1.79
C GLN A 124 3.27 20.25 1.38
N GLY A 125 2.31 19.42 1.01
CA GLY A 125 0.99 19.82 0.51
C GLY A 125 0.29 18.67 -0.19
N GLY A 126 -0.93 18.91 -0.67
CA GLY A 126 -1.66 17.97 -1.52
C GLY A 126 -1.03 17.80 -2.90
N GLY A 127 -1.47 16.79 -3.65
CA GLY A 127 -0.97 16.51 -5.00
C GLY A 127 0.24 15.57 -5.05
N SER A 128 0.48 14.78 -4.01
CA SER A 128 1.55 13.77 -4.03
C SER A 128 1.22 12.66 -5.03
N LEU A 129 2.10 12.45 -6.02
CA LEU A 129 1.93 11.41 -7.05
C LEU A 129 2.71 10.14 -6.76
N PHE A 130 3.90 10.26 -6.15
CA PHE A 130 4.82 9.15 -5.95
C PHE A 130 5.58 9.27 -4.62
N LEU A 131 5.76 8.13 -3.96
CA LEU A 131 6.71 7.95 -2.86
C LEU A 131 7.76 6.93 -3.26
N LYS A 132 9.00 7.11 -2.79
CA LYS A 132 10.09 6.17 -3.08
C LYS A 132 11.04 5.98 -1.92
N THR A 133 11.53 4.76 -1.79
CA THR A 133 12.63 4.36 -0.89
C THR A 133 13.38 3.18 -1.52
N HIS A 134 14.47 2.73 -0.90
CA HIS A 134 15.23 1.55 -1.29
C HIS A 134 15.83 0.83 -0.06
N PRO A 135 15.96 -0.51 -0.04
CA PRO A 135 16.54 -1.22 1.11
C PRO A 135 17.97 -0.79 1.50
N LYS A 136 18.70 -0.17 0.56
CA LYS A 136 20.07 0.36 0.77
C LYS A 136 20.14 1.88 0.92
N SER A 137 19.02 2.59 0.91
CA SER A 137 19.02 3.99 1.36
C SER A 137 19.05 3.96 2.89
N GLY A 138 20.25 3.81 3.47
CA GLY A 138 20.44 3.97 4.91
C GLY A 138 20.32 5.43 5.32
N ASP A 139 19.95 5.68 6.57
CA ASP A 139 19.95 7.01 7.17
C ASP A 139 21.33 7.66 6.97
N GLY A 140 21.37 8.72 6.16
CA GLY A 140 22.52 9.61 6.13
C GLY A 140 22.64 10.26 7.51
N GLY A 141 23.39 9.63 8.42
CA GLY A 141 23.97 10.33 9.55
C GLY A 141 24.86 11.45 9.00
N GLY A 142 24.39 12.69 9.10
CA GLY A 142 25.14 13.86 8.66
C GLY A 142 24.30 14.99 8.07
N ALA A 143 23.34 15.52 8.83
CA ALA A 143 23.00 16.94 8.74
C ALA A 143 22.74 17.43 10.17
N GLY A 144 23.83 17.79 10.85
CA GLY A 144 23.76 18.55 12.08
C GLY A 144 23.52 20.02 11.77
N GLY A 145 22.74 20.69 12.63
CA GLY A 145 22.52 22.13 12.63
C GLY A 145 21.65 22.62 11.46
N ALA A 146 20.62 23.44 11.64
CA ALA A 146 20.34 24.36 12.73
C ALA A 146 18.83 24.68 12.77
N PRO A 147 18.25 24.93 13.97
CA PRO A 147 17.19 25.92 14.12
C PRO A 147 17.80 27.31 14.41
N PRO A 148 16.97 28.37 14.32
CA PRO A 148 16.92 29.34 13.21
C PRO A 148 18.26 29.94 12.76
#